data_AF-A0A7G8DLU2-F1
#
_entry.id   AF-A0A7G8DLU2-F1
#
_cell.length_a   1.000
_cell.length_b   1.000
_cell.length_c   1.000
_cell.angle_alpha   90.00
_cell.angle_beta   90.00
_cell.angle_gamma   90.00
#
_symmetry.space_group_name_H-M   'P 1'
#
loop_
_entity.id
_entity.type
_entity.pdbx_description
1 polymer ?
#
loop_
_entity_poly.entity_id
_entity_poly.type
_entity_poly.pdbx_seq_one_letter_code
_entity_poly.pdbx_strand_id
1 'polypeptide(L)'
;MATSQRRLAEAMGVDHCWFGVNGATGLLQAGLLAMAQPGDAVLLPRNAHRCLIAACELGGVMPVFLPVPFLPDRGHPGAMSAEGLRQSLEPWPDPGRRIAGAVLVHPTYHGYSAEICALIELLHAKGLPVMVDEAHGTHLAFASGGECPMSALAAGADLVVHSLHKSAPGLAQTAVLWHRAERLELGRLQRSLARLQTTSPSALLLASCETTLDWLRSRHWTSLFEARRHDAIQLIDDLGQRGVLLHPGDDPMRLILATGEIGVSGLDADEFCMRQGVIAELPEPLCLTFCLGFARHRGLAKRLARLWQCLALEGDGVPLSAIPNPPIEGTSIPELTPDEAQRLPHCMRRLSDCVDHIAAELICPYPPGVPLLVPGERISADRCQWLQSQHQRWPDQVPGMVKVLA
;
A
#
# COMPACT_ATOMS: atom_id res chain seq x y z
N MET A 1 24.80 8.08 -13.37
CA MET A 1 23.60 7.22 -13.24
C MET A 1 23.93 5.73 -13.31
N ALA A 2 24.26 5.14 -14.47
CA ALA A 2 24.46 3.69 -14.59
C ALA A 2 25.54 3.12 -13.63
N THR A 3 26.65 3.84 -13.43
CA THR A 3 27.68 3.47 -12.45
C THR A 3 27.14 3.47 -11.01
N SER A 4 26.32 4.46 -10.65
CA SER A 4 25.71 4.58 -9.32
C SER A 4 24.73 3.43 -9.05
N GLN A 5 23.83 3.18 -9.99
CA GLN A 5 22.89 2.06 -9.91
C GLN A 5 23.60 0.71 -9.73
N ARG A 6 24.67 0.43 -10.50
CA ARG A 6 25.45 -0.80 -10.32
C ARG A 6 26.09 -0.90 -8.94
N ARG A 7 26.73 0.17 -8.48
CA ARG A 7 27.35 0.23 -7.15
C ARG A 7 26.33 -0.01 -6.04
N LEU A 8 25.14 0.59 -6.15
CA LEU A 8 24.08 0.41 -5.16
C LEU A 8 23.46 -0.99 -5.22
N ALA A 9 23.29 -1.58 -6.39
CA ALA A 9 22.82 -2.96 -6.54
C ALA A 9 23.78 -3.94 -5.84
N GLU A 10 25.07 -3.89 -6.19
CA GLU A 10 26.11 -4.71 -5.59
C GLU A 10 26.10 -4.58 -4.07
N ALA A 11 26.06 -3.34 -3.60
CA ALA A 11 26.21 -3.06 -2.20
C ALA A 11 24.93 -3.33 -1.40
N MET A 12 23.77 -3.56 -2.05
CA MET A 12 22.52 -4.05 -1.46
C MET A 12 22.33 -5.57 -1.68
N GLY A 13 23.28 -6.25 -2.32
CA GLY A 13 23.24 -7.69 -2.56
C GLY A 13 22.19 -8.13 -3.59
N VAL A 14 21.93 -7.30 -4.60
CA VAL A 14 21.03 -7.62 -5.72
C VAL A 14 21.70 -7.42 -7.07
N ASP A 15 21.16 -8.05 -8.11
CA ASP A 15 21.76 -8.02 -9.45
C ASP A 15 21.68 -6.64 -10.08
N HIS A 16 20.53 -5.96 -9.91
CA HIS A 16 20.27 -4.69 -10.57
C HIS A 16 19.44 -3.71 -9.73
N CYS A 17 19.64 -2.43 -10.01
CA CYS A 17 18.96 -1.30 -9.37
C CYS A 17 18.58 -0.27 -10.45
N TRP A 18 17.38 0.31 -10.35
CA TRP A 18 16.95 1.43 -11.19
C TRP A 18 16.34 2.53 -10.35
N PHE A 19 16.76 3.76 -10.65
CA PHE A 19 16.10 4.93 -10.12
C PHE A 19 14.81 5.20 -10.91
N GLY A 20 13.79 5.68 -10.21
CA GLY A 20 12.53 6.13 -10.79
C GLY A 20 12.32 7.60 -10.47
N VAL A 21 11.93 8.37 -11.50
CA VAL A 21 11.59 9.79 -11.40
C VAL A 21 10.10 10.07 -11.61
N ASN A 22 9.31 9.00 -11.79
CA ASN A 22 7.84 9.04 -11.94
C ASN A 22 7.16 8.38 -10.71
N GLY A 23 7.82 8.44 -9.54
CA GLY A 23 7.40 7.80 -8.30
C GLY A 23 7.47 6.26 -8.34
N ALA A 24 7.09 5.63 -7.22
CA ALA A 24 6.97 4.18 -7.14
C ALA A 24 5.93 3.63 -8.12
N THR A 25 4.90 4.42 -8.45
CA THR A 25 3.88 4.12 -9.46
C THR A 25 4.49 3.62 -10.77
N GLY A 26 5.40 4.38 -11.39
CA GLY A 26 5.99 3.98 -12.67
C GLY A 26 6.85 2.71 -12.56
N LEU A 27 7.55 2.52 -11.44
CA LEU A 27 8.38 1.34 -11.20
C LEU A 27 7.55 0.08 -10.94
N LEU A 28 6.45 0.18 -10.18
CA LEU A 28 5.50 -0.91 -9.95
C LEU A 28 4.82 -1.35 -11.24
N GLN A 29 4.37 -0.39 -12.05
CA GLN A 29 3.81 -0.65 -13.37
C GLN A 29 4.85 -1.35 -14.27
N ALA A 30 6.10 -0.87 -14.26
CA ALA A 30 7.15 -1.47 -15.06
C ALA A 30 7.48 -2.91 -14.62
N GLY A 31 7.52 -3.16 -13.31
CA GLY A 31 7.71 -4.49 -12.75
C GLY A 31 6.59 -5.46 -13.12
N LEU A 32 5.32 -5.06 -12.98
CA LEU A 32 4.17 -5.90 -13.36
C LEU A 32 4.19 -6.25 -14.85
N LEU A 33 4.39 -5.26 -15.72
CA LEU A 33 4.47 -5.45 -17.18
C LEU A 33 5.74 -6.19 -17.62
N ALA A 34 6.76 -6.28 -16.75
CA ALA A 34 7.91 -7.13 -16.98
C ALA A 34 7.61 -8.60 -16.67
N MET A 35 6.80 -8.88 -15.63
CA MET A 35 6.41 -10.24 -15.24
C MET A 35 5.39 -10.86 -16.22
N ALA A 36 4.36 -10.09 -16.60
CA ALA A 36 3.21 -10.57 -17.38
C ALA A 36 3.19 -10.02 -18.81
N GLN A 37 2.56 -10.76 -19.72
CA GLN A 37 2.27 -10.35 -21.10
C GLN A 37 0.75 -10.20 -21.30
N PRO A 38 0.29 -9.53 -22.36
CA PRO A 38 -1.13 -9.51 -22.70
C PRO A 38 -1.70 -10.93 -22.77
N GLY A 39 -2.81 -11.17 -22.07
CA GLY A 39 -3.42 -12.49 -21.95
C GLY A 39 -2.94 -13.33 -20.76
N ASP A 40 -1.85 -12.97 -20.08
CA ASP A 40 -1.47 -13.58 -18.79
C ASP A 40 -2.38 -13.07 -17.65
N ALA A 41 -2.24 -13.70 -16.48
CA ALA A 41 -2.81 -13.27 -15.21
C ALA A 41 -1.72 -12.99 -14.17
N VAL A 42 -2.01 -12.17 -13.16
CA VAL A 42 -1.11 -11.88 -12.02
C VAL A 42 -1.90 -11.94 -10.73
N LEU A 43 -1.33 -12.59 -9.70
CA LEU A 43 -1.89 -12.54 -8.35
C LEU A 43 -1.63 -11.16 -7.75
N LEU A 44 -2.68 -10.47 -7.32
CA LEU A 44 -2.61 -9.18 -6.64
C LEU A 44 -3.29 -9.27 -5.28
N PRO A 45 -2.75 -8.70 -4.20
CA PRO A 45 -3.48 -8.61 -2.95
C PRO A 45 -4.61 -7.58 -3.10
N ARG A 46 -5.71 -7.75 -2.37
CA ARG A 46 -6.87 -6.85 -2.51
C ARG A 46 -6.56 -5.41 -2.13
N ASN A 47 -5.58 -5.20 -1.24
CA ASN A 47 -5.07 -3.88 -0.89
C ASN A 47 -3.98 -3.35 -1.83
N ALA A 48 -3.83 -3.93 -3.04
CA ALA A 48 -2.90 -3.43 -4.03
C ALA A 48 -3.19 -1.97 -4.40
N HIS A 49 -2.12 -1.17 -4.51
CA HIS A 49 -2.25 0.21 -4.95
C HIS A 49 -2.85 0.28 -6.37
N ARG A 50 -3.75 1.25 -6.61
CA ARG A 50 -4.47 1.43 -7.89
C ARG A 50 -3.58 1.43 -9.14
N CYS A 51 -2.29 1.77 -9.02
CA CYS A 51 -1.38 1.75 -10.17
C CYS A 51 -1.10 0.35 -10.71
N LEU A 52 -1.20 -0.70 -9.89
CA LEU A 52 -1.04 -2.08 -10.32
C LEU A 52 -2.26 -2.53 -11.14
N ILE A 53 -3.46 -2.07 -10.77
CA ILE A 53 -4.67 -2.28 -11.58
C ILE A 53 -4.55 -1.53 -12.90
N ALA A 54 -4.07 -0.29 -12.88
CA ALA A 54 -3.78 0.46 -14.11
C ALA A 54 -2.71 -0.24 -14.96
N ALA A 55 -1.74 -0.94 -14.36
CA ALA A 55 -0.78 -1.76 -15.10
C ALA A 55 -1.46 -2.97 -15.77
N CYS A 56 -2.41 -3.60 -15.08
CA CYS A 56 -3.21 -4.69 -15.64
C CYS A 56 -4.06 -4.22 -16.83
N GLU A 57 -4.68 -3.05 -16.71
CA GLU A 57 -5.39 -2.38 -17.81
C GLU A 57 -4.46 -2.09 -18.99
N LEU A 58 -3.34 -1.38 -18.77
CA LEU A 58 -2.36 -1.07 -19.82
C LEU A 58 -1.76 -2.31 -20.49
N GLY A 59 -1.62 -3.40 -19.74
CA GLY A 59 -0.99 -4.64 -20.18
C GLY A 59 -1.94 -5.68 -20.76
N GLY A 60 -3.26 -5.49 -20.69
CA GLY A 60 -4.23 -6.56 -20.99
C GLY A 60 -4.03 -7.80 -20.12
N VAL A 61 -3.65 -7.60 -18.85
CA VAL A 61 -3.34 -8.66 -17.88
C VAL A 61 -4.55 -8.85 -16.94
N MET A 62 -4.91 -10.10 -16.66
CA MET A 62 -5.99 -10.41 -15.73
C MET A 62 -5.51 -10.32 -14.27
N PRO A 63 -6.04 -9.42 -13.43
CA PRO A 63 -5.72 -9.43 -12.00
C PRO A 63 -6.51 -10.53 -11.30
N VAL A 64 -5.83 -11.39 -10.56
CA VAL A 64 -6.44 -12.38 -9.64
C VAL A 64 -6.26 -11.84 -8.23
N PHE A 65 -7.33 -11.38 -7.62
CA PHE A 65 -7.29 -10.70 -6.32
C PHE A 65 -7.33 -11.68 -5.16
N LEU A 66 -6.27 -11.67 -4.36
CA LEU A 66 -6.17 -12.40 -3.10
C LEU A 66 -6.74 -11.56 -1.96
N PRO A 67 -7.64 -12.10 -1.12
CA PRO A 67 -8.18 -11.36 0.02
C PRO A 67 -7.07 -11.04 1.02
N VAL A 68 -7.22 -9.93 1.75
CA VAL A 68 -6.36 -9.61 2.90
C VAL A 68 -7.22 -9.50 4.15
N PRO A 69 -6.67 -9.75 5.35
CA PRO A 69 -7.40 -9.51 6.59
C PRO A 69 -7.95 -8.09 6.63
N PHE A 70 -9.09 -7.90 7.26
CA PHE A 70 -9.68 -6.58 7.53
C PHE A 70 -9.73 -6.38 9.04
N LEU A 71 -9.47 -5.15 9.50
CA LEU A 71 -9.46 -4.77 10.91
C LEU A 71 -10.68 -3.88 11.19
N PRO A 72 -11.83 -4.42 11.65
CA PRO A 72 -13.09 -3.69 11.76
C PRO A 72 -13.07 -2.54 12.77
N ASP A 73 -12.24 -2.67 13.80
CA ASP A 73 -12.05 -1.69 14.87
C ASP A 73 -11.45 -0.37 14.38
N ARG A 74 -10.80 -0.38 13.21
CA ARG A 74 -10.11 0.76 12.62
C ARG A 74 -10.39 0.98 11.12
N GLY A 75 -10.99 0.00 10.45
CA GLY A 75 -11.32 0.05 9.03
C GLY A 75 -10.17 -0.22 8.07
N HIS A 76 -9.07 -0.84 8.55
CA HIS A 76 -7.85 -1.00 7.75
C HIS A 76 -7.78 -2.37 7.07
N PRO A 77 -7.16 -2.46 5.87
CA PRO A 77 -6.60 -3.72 5.40
C PRO A 77 -5.41 -4.11 6.30
N GLY A 78 -5.47 -5.31 6.86
CA GLY A 78 -4.37 -5.94 7.57
C GLY A 78 -3.28 -6.45 6.64
N ALA A 79 -2.20 -6.98 7.23
CA ALA A 79 -1.14 -7.63 6.49
C ALA A 79 -1.51 -9.07 6.14
N MET A 80 -1.05 -9.56 4.98
CA MET A 80 -1.22 -10.95 4.57
C MET A 80 -0.39 -11.87 5.47
N SER A 81 -1.00 -12.95 5.97
CA SER A 81 -0.30 -14.04 6.67
C SER A 81 0.00 -15.20 5.73
N ALA A 82 0.97 -16.05 6.07
CA ALA A 82 1.27 -17.24 5.26
C ALA A 82 0.06 -18.17 5.17
N GLU A 83 -0.71 -18.28 6.25
CA GLU A 83 -1.92 -19.08 6.28
C GLU A 83 -3.02 -18.52 5.38
N GLY A 84 -3.25 -17.20 5.43
CA GLY A 84 -4.20 -16.53 4.54
C GLY A 84 -3.82 -16.70 3.06
N LEU A 85 -2.52 -16.64 2.74
CA LEU A 85 -2.05 -16.92 1.40
C LEU A 85 -2.26 -18.38 1.00
N ARG A 86 -1.95 -19.37 1.84
CA ARG A 86 -2.19 -20.80 1.55
C ARG A 86 -3.67 -21.04 1.23
N GLN A 87 -4.56 -20.53 2.07
CA GLN A 87 -6.01 -20.64 1.87
C GLN A 87 -6.46 -19.99 0.56
N SER A 88 -5.88 -18.84 0.21
CA SER A 88 -6.22 -18.15 -1.04
C SER A 88 -5.72 -18.88 -2.30
N LEU A 89 -4.73 -19.76 -2.15
CA LEU A 89 -4.15 -20.56 -3.21
C LEU A 89 -4.71 -22.00 -3.27
N GLU A 90 -5.64 -22.37 -2.37
CA GLU A 90 -6.21 -23.71 -2.29
C GLU A 90 -7.75 -23.70 -2.31
N PRO A 91 -8.40 -24.14 -3.40
CA PRO A 91 -7.80 -24.66 -4.63
C PRO A 91 -7.03 -23.57 -5.41
N TRP A 92 -6.12 -23.99 -6.28
CA TRP A 92 -5.33 -23.06 -7.10
C TRP A 92 -6.26 -22.18 -7.95
N PRO A 93 -6.12 -20.85 -7.94
CA PRO A 93 -6.95 -19.96 -8.73
C PRO A 93 -6.82 -20.26 -10.23
N ASP A 94 -7.95 -20.41 -10.91
CA ASP A 94 -7.99 -20.69 -12.34
C ASP A 94 -8.64 -19.52 -13.10
N PRO A 95 -7.85 -18.55 -13.58
CA PRO A 95 -8.35 -17.48 -14.45
C PRO A 95 -8.53 -17.93 -15.91
N GLY A 96 -8.41 -19.22 -16.22
CA GLY A 96 -8.39 -19.74 -17.60
C GLY A 96 -7.16 -19.28 -18.40
N ARG A 97 -6.14 -18.78 -17.70
CA ARG A 97 -4.96 -18.10 -18.24
C ARG A 97 -3.74 -18.44 -17.39
N ARG A 98 -2.54 -18.29 -17.96
CA ARG A 98 -1.29 -18.51 -17.21
C ARG A 98 -1.12 -17.43 -16.14
N ILE A 99 -0.93 -17.83 -14.88
CA ILE A 99 -0.49 -16.92 -13.82
C ILE A 99 1.02 -16.69 -13.96
N ALA A 100 1.42 -15.46 -14.29
CA ALA A 100 2.79 -15.11 -14.68
C ALA A 100 3.67 -14.64 -13.51
N GLY A 101 3.06 -14.25 -12.39
CA GLY A 101 3.75 -13.76 -11.21
C GLY A 101 2.77 -13.36 -10.11
N ALA A 102 3.33 -12.93 -8.99
CA ALA A 102 2.56 -12.47 -7.84
C ALA A 102 3.09 -11.13 -7.33
N VAL A 103 2.19 -10.31 -6.83
CA VAL A 103 2.51 -9.08 -6.12
C VAL A 103 2.17 -9.24 -4.65
N LEU A 104 2.96 -8.65 -3.77
CA LEU A 104 2.66 -8.48 -2.35
C LEU A 104 2.79 -7.01 -1.97
N VAL A 105 2.15 -6.62 -0.86
CA VAL A 105 2.29 -5.30 -0.25
C VAL A 105 2.92 -5.50 1.13
N HIS A 106 4.06 -4.86 1.38
CA HIS A 106 4.76 -4.97 2.65
C HIS A 106 5.66 -3.76 2.90
N PRO A 107 5.54 -3.04 4.03
CA PRO A 107 4.44 -3.09 4.98
C PRO A 107 3.16 -2.50 4.34
N THR A 108 2.03 -2.60 5.04
CA THR A 108 0.85 -1.80 4.67
C THR A 108 1.12 -0.30 4.86
N TYR A 109 0.23 0.56 4.36
CA TYR A 109 0.32 2.01 4.57
C TYR A 109 0.48 2.37 6.06
N HIS A 110 -0.29 1.68 6.90
CA HIS A 110 -0.36 1.83 8.35
C HIS A 110 0.81 1.22 9.11
N GLY A 111 1.72 0.52 8.43
CA GLY A 111 2.89 -0.11 9.06
C GLY A 111 2.64 -1.53 9.58
N TYR A 112 1.59 -2.22 9.13
CA TYR A 112 1.41 -3.64 9.45
C TYR A 112 2.38 -4.48 8.65
N SER A 113 3.11 -5.35 9.35
CA SER A 113 4.11 -6.23 8.79
C SER A 113 3.48 -7.53 8.29
N ALA A 114 3.89 -7.96 7.11
CA ALA A 114 3.49 -9.24 6.56
C ALA A 114 4.52 -10.31 6.94
N GLU A 115 4.14 -11.58 6.90
CA GLU A 115 5.08 -12.71 7.05
C GLU A 115 5.92 -12.89 5.78
N ILE A 116 6.64 -11.83 5.38
CA ILE A 116 7.09 -11.63 4.00
C ILE A 116 8.00 -12.75 3.48
N CYS A 117 8.87 -13.31 4.32
CA CYS A 117 9.69 -14.48 3.98
C CYS A 117 8.83 -15.68 3.61
N ALA A 118 7.89 -16.05 4.49
CA ALA A 118 7.03 -17.20 4.28
C ALA A 118 6.12 -17.01 3.05
N LEU A 119 5.63 -15.79 2.82
CA LEU A 119 4.84 -15.47 1.62
C LEU A 119 5.64 -15.63 0.34
N ILE A 120 6.86 -15.09 0.29
CA ILE A 120 7.76 -15.20 -0.86
C ILE A 120 8.11 -16.67 -1.12
N GLU A 121 8.49 -17.42 -0.09
CA GLU A 121 8.82 -18.84 -0.18
C GLU A 121 7.66 -19.68 -0.74
N LEU A 122 6.42 -19.42 -0.26
CA LEU A 122 5.22 -20.10 -0.75
C LEU A 122 4.99 -19.85 -2.25
N LEU A 123 5.18 -18.62 -2.72
CA LEU A 123 5.00 -18.25 -4.13
C LEU A 123 6.15 -18.77 -5.01
N HIS A 124 7.39 -18.70 -4.52
CA HIS A 124 8.56 -19.28 -5.18
C HIS A 124 8.44 -20.79 -5.32
N ALA A 125 7.87 -21.50 -4.34
CA ALA A 125 7.58 -22.92 -4.42
C ALA A 125 6.54 -23.27 -5.52
N LYS A 126 5.74 -22.30 -5.96
CA LYS A 126 4.85 -22.40 -7.13
C LYS A 126 5.53 -21.97 -8.43
N GLY A 127 6.81 -21.61 -8.40
CA GLY A 127 7.58 -21.17 -9.57
C GLY A 127 7.25 -19.74 -10.03
N LEU A 128 6.58 -18.94 -9.21
CA LEU A 128 6.20 -17.58 -9.56
C LEU A 128 7.31 -16.57 -9.20
N PRO A 129 7.65 -15.60 -10.07
CA PRO A 129 8.38 -14.42 -9.64
C PRO A 129 7.50 -13.57 -8.72
N VAL A 130 8.11 -12.98 -7.68
CA VAL A 130 7.42 -12.17 -6.68
C VAL A 130 7.91 -10.72 -6.75
N MET A 131 6.98 -9.81 -6.98
CA MET A 131 7.18 -8.37 -6.81
C MET A 131 6.58 -7.91 -5.49
N VAL A 132 7.28 -7.06 -4.76
CA VAL A 132 6.77 -6.47 -3.53
C VAL A 132 6.71 -4.96 -3.64
N ASP A 133 5.51 -4.40 -3.42
CA ASP A 133 5.31 -2.99 -3.17
C ASP A 133 5.71 -2.70 -1.71
N GLU A 134 6.93 -2.19 -1.55
CA GLU A 134 7.50 -1.74 -0.27
C GLU A 134 7.66 -0.21 -0.27
N ALA A 135 6.77 0.50 -0.98
CA ALA A 135 6.83 1.96 -1.11
C ALA A 135 6.84 2.68 0.25
N HIS A 136 6.16 2.15 1.26
CA HIS A 136 6.08 2.71 2.61
C HIS A 136 7.17 2.17 3.57
N GLY A 137 7.98 1.21 3.12
CA GLY A 137 8.97 0.48 3.93
C GLY A 137 10.43 0.72 3.54
N THR A 138 10.77 1.82 2.83
CA THR A 138 12.16 2.08 2.39
C THR A 138 13.18 1.92 3.52
N HIS A 139 12.85 2.40 4.72
CA HIS A 139 13.73 2.34 5.89
C HIS A 139 14.02 0.91 6.36
N LEU A 140 13.12 -0.06 6.13
CA LEU A 140 13.30 -1.47 6.51
C LEU A 140 14.49 -2.10 5.77
N ALA A 141 14.71 -1.72 4.51
CA ALA A 141 15.80 -2.25 3.69
C ALA A 141 17.20 -1.85 4.17
N PHE A 142 17.29 -0.82 5.01
CA PHE A 142 18.55 -0.31 5.55
C PHE A 142 18.67 -0.52 7.06
N ALA A 143 17.57 -0.85 7.74
CA ALA A 143 17.56 -1.09 9.18
C ALA A 143 18.52 -2.22 9.56
N SER A 144 19.28 -2.01 10.66
CA SER A 144 20.37 -2.89 11.06
C SER A 144 19.99 -3.71 12.29
N GLY A 145 19.23 -4.79 12.11
CA GLY A 145 18.92 -5.77 13.16
C GLY A 145 17.96 -5.30 14.26
N GLY A 146 17.36 -6.28 14.96
CA GLY A 146 16.47 -6.10 16.12
C GLY A 146 15.06 -5.63 15.77
N GLU A 147 14.03 -6.36 16.20
CA GLU A 147 12.57 -6.05 16.29
C GLU A 147 11.83 -5.34 15.11
N CYS A 148 12.51 -4.78 14.12
CA CYS A 148 11.90 -4.23 12.92
C CYS A 148 11.44 -5.35 11.99
N PRO A 149 10.34 -5.12 11.24
CA PRO A 149 9.96 -5.98 10.12
C PRO A 149 11.13 -6.23 9.16
N MET A 150 11.25 -7.47 8.66
CA MET A 150 12.24 -7.80 7.65
C MET A 150 11.83 -7.19 6.31
N SER A 151 12.75 -6.49 5.65
CA SER A 151 12.49 -5.98 4.30
C SER A 151 12.28 -7.10 3.28
N ALA A 152 11.38 -6.87 2.31
CA ALA A 152 11.17 -7.79 1.20
C ALA A 152 12.44 -8.02 0.37
N LEU A 153 13.34 -7.03 0.33
CA LEU A 153 14.63 -7.14 -0.33
C LEU A 153 15.54 -8.18 0.34
N ALA A 154 15.55 -8.20 1.67
CA ALA A 154 16.31 -9.18 2.45
C ALA A 154 15.63 -10.56 2.39
N ALA A 155 14.30 -10.59 2.37
CA ALA A 155 13.49 -11.81 2.27
C ALA A 155 13.57 -12.51 0.90
N GLY A 156 14.22 -11.89 -0.10
CA GLY A 156 14.55 -12.56 -1.36
C GLY A 156 13.54 -12.37 -2.49
N ALA A 157 12.68 -11.35 -2.42
CA ALA A 157 11.78 -11.03 -3.53
C ALA A 157 12.56 -10.72 -4.82
N ASP A 158 11.97 -11.08 -5.97
CA ASP A 158 12.59 -10.89 -7.30
C ASP A 158 12.56 -9.42 -7.71
N LEU A 159 11.50 -8.70 -7.34
CA LEU A 159 11.38 -7.25 -7.52
C LEU A 159 10.92 -6.58 -6.24
N VAL A 160 11.57 -5.49 -5.85
CA VAL A 160 11.16 -4.67 -4.70
C VAL A 160 11.17 -3.21 -5.10
N VAL A 161 10.05 -2.51 -4.86
CA VAL A 161 9.94 -1.08 -5.15
C VAL A 161 9.84 -0.30 -3.85
N HIS A 162 10.75 0.67 -3.66
CA HIS A 162 10.72 1.62 -2.56
C HIS A 162 10.41 3.03 -3.05
N SER A 163 9.61 3.77 -2.28
CA SER A 163 9.30 5.17 -2.57
C SER A 163 10.16 6.05 -1.68
N LEU A 164 11.21 6.60 -2.28
CA LEU A 164 12.26 7.32 -1.56
C LEU A 164 11.78 8.62 -0.90
N HIS A 165 10.64 9.17 -1.34
CA HIS A 165 10.06 10.38 -0.76
C HIS A 165 8.96 10.13 0.28
N LYS A 166 8.53 8.87 0.47
CA LYS A 166 7.49 8.52 1.47
C LYS A 166 8.11 8.13 2.81
N SER A 167 9.17 7.34 2.75
CA SER A 167 9.78 6.69 3.92
C SER A 167 11.31 6.88 3.96
N ALA A 168 11.82 7.84 3.20
CA ALA A 168 13.21 8.27 3.12
C ALA A 168 13.26 9.78 2.79
N PRO A 169 14.43 10.46 2.89
CA PRO A 169 14.54 11.89 2.60
C PRO A 169 14.72 12.23 1.11
N GLY A 170 14.09 11.45 0.22
CA GLY A 170 14.11 11.71 -1.22
C GLY A 170 13.15 12.83 -1.63
N LEU A 171 13.46 13.52 -2.71
CA LEU A 171 12.54 14.50 -3.30
C LEU A 171 11.28 13.81 -3.83
N ALA A 172 10.13 14.49 -3.77
CA ALA A 172 8.88 13.97 -4.33
C ALA A 172 9.10 13.42 -5.75
N GLN A 173 8.39 12.32 -6.09
CA GLN A 173 8.55 11.53 -7.32
C GLN A 173 9.79 10.63 -7.40
N THR A 174 10.70 10.65 -6.42
CA THR A 174 11.82 9.69 -6.40
C THR A 174 11.41 8.32 -5.88
N ALA A 175 11.94 7.27 -6.50
CA ALA A 175 11.74 5.87 -6.13
C ALA A 175 12.93 5.02 -6.59
N VAL A 176 13.03 3.79 -6.09
CA VAL A 176 14.02 2.81 -6.54
C VAL A 176 13.37 1.45 -6.73
N LEU A 177 13.82 0.71 -7.75
CA LEU A 177 13.46 -0.67 -7.99
C LEU A 177 14.72 -1.52 -7.87
N TRP A 178 14.64 -2.57 -7.06
CA TRP A 178 15.65 -3.60 -6.91
C TRP A 178 15.21 -4.85 -7.65
N HIS A 179 16.14 -5.55 -8.29
CA HIS A 179 15.85 -6.78 -9.05
C HIS A 179 16.87 -7.86 -8.77
N ARG A 180 16.36 -9.06 -8.51
CA ARG A 180 17.11 -10.32 -8.51
C ARG A 180 16.75 -11.11 -9.77
N ALA A 181 17.76 -11.47 -10.56
CA ALA A 181 17.61 -11.99 -11.91
C ALA A 181 17.38 -13.52 -11.99
N GLU A 182 16.88 -14.15 -10.92
CA GLU A 182 16.67 -15.60 -10.85
C GLU A 182 15.40 -16.05 -11.60
N ARG A 183 14.23 -15.44 -11.31
CA ARG A 183 12.94 -15.82 -11.93
C ARG A 183 12.43 -14.82 -12.97
N LEU A 184 13.04 -13.64 -13.07
CA LEU A 184 12.65 -12.60 -14.02
C LEU A 184 13.84 -12.12 -14.85
N GLU A 185 13.72 -12.25 -16.17
CA GLU A 185 14.75 -11.85 -17.13
C GLU A 185 14.93 -10.31 -17.18
N LEU A 186 16.18 -9.87 -17.06
CA LEU A 186 16.58 -8.46 -17.14
C LEU A 186 16.04 -7.75 -18.39
N GLY A 187 16.09 -8.40 -19.56
CA GLY A 187 15.65 -7.80 -20.82
C GLY A 187 14.18 -7.39 -20.81
N ARG A 188 13.32 -8.18 -20.16
CA ARG A 188 11.88 -7.84 -20.02
C ARG A 188 11.69 -6.60 -19.16
N LEU A 189 12.42 -6.51 -18.05
CA LEU A 189 12.36 -5.36 -17.15
C LEU A 189 12.87 -4.08 -17.80
N GLN A 190 14.01 -4.14 -18.50
CA GLN A 190 14.55 -2.99 -19.24
C GLN A 190 13.59 -2.48 -20.31
N ARG A 191 12.96 -3.38 -21.08
CA ARG A 191 11.95 -3.00 -22.08
C ARG A 191 10.74 -2.33 -21.44
N SER A 192 10.29 -2.84 -20.30
CA SER A 192 9.16 -2.28 -19.56
C SER A 192 9.47 -0.88 -19.00
N LEU A 193 10.62 -0.72 -18.35
CA LEU A 193 11.09 0.56 -17.83
C LEU A 193 11.23 1.61 -18.94
N ALA A 194 11.78 1.22 -20.11
CA ALA A 194 11.95 2.12 -21.24
C ALA A 194 10.62 2.64 -21.84
N ARG A 195 9.50 1.94 -21.61
CA ARG A 195 8.17 2.37 -22.08
C ARG A 195 7.50 3.36 -21.12
N LEU A 196 7.74 3.22 -19.82
CA LEU A 196 7.03 3.97 -18.78
C LEU A 196 7.82 5.14 -18.21
N GLN A 197 9.15 5.02 -18.20
CA GLN A 197 9.99 6.14 -17.78
C GLN A 197 10.14 7.17 -18.90
N THR A 198 10.30 8.43 -18.51
CA THR A 198 10.60 9.51 -19.45
C THR A 198 11.95 9.29 -20.13
N THR A 199 12.05 9.62 -21.42
CA THR A 199 13.31 9.66 -22.16
C THR A 199 14.20 10.84 -21.75
N SER A 200 13.68 11.77 -20.94
CA SER A 200 14.39 12.94 -20.44
C SER A 200 14.20 13.08 -18.92
N PRO A 201 14.80 12.17 -18.13
CA PRO A 201 14.64 12.18 -16.68
C PRO A 201 15.30 13.41 -16.05
N SER A 202 14.67 13.94 -15.00
CA SER A 202 15.23 15.06 -14.25
C SER A 202 16.52 14.65 -13.56
N ALA A 203 17.64 15.30 -13.93
CA ALA A 203 18.94 15.07 -13.31
C ALA A 203 18.91 15.34 -11.79
N LEU A 204 18.10 16.30 -11.34
CA LEU A 204 17.91 16.60 -9.91
C LEU A 204 17.25 15.44 -9.17
N LEU A 205 16.21 14.83 -9.74
CA LEU A 205 15.52 13.68 -9.13
C LEU A 205 16.44 12.45 -9.12
N LEU A 206 17.21 12.22 -10.18
CA LEU A 206 18.20 11.14 -10.22
C LEU A 206 19.31 11.33 -9.17
N ALA A 207 19.83 12.56 -9.03
CA ALA A 207 20.81 12.88 -8.00
C ALA A 207 20.21 12.73 -6.59
N SER A 208 18.93 13.07 -6.40
CA SER A 208 18.23 12.84 -5.14
C SER A 208 18.09 11.35 -4.82
N CYS A 209 17.79 10.50 -5.81
CA CYS A 209 17.76 9.04 -5.62
C CYS A 209 19.11 8.51 -5.13
N GLU A 210 20.19 8.84 -5.85
CA GLU A 210 21.56 8.43 -5.49
C GLU A 210 21.94 8.92 -4.09
N THR A 211 21.79 10.22 -3.82
CA THR A 211 22.17 10.83 -2.55
C THR A 211 21.39 10.24 -1.38
N THR A 212 20.09 9.99 -1.56
CA THR A 212 19.23 9.39 -0.54
C THR A 212 19.71 7.98 -0.21
N LEU A 213 19.95 7.15 -1.23
CA LEU A 213 20.38 5.77 -1.04
C LEU A 213 21.77 5.67 -0.40
N ASP A 214 22.70 6.54 -0.79
CA ASP A 214 24.01 6.62 -0.13
C ASP A 214 23.92 7.04 1.33
N TRP A 215 23.04 8.00 1.63
CA TRP A 215 22.80 8.44 3.00
C TRP A 215 22.18 7.34 3.87
N LEU A 216 21.16 6.63 3.35
CA LEU A 216 20.51 5.51 4.05
C LEU A 216 21.50 4.38 4.39
N ARG A 217 22.54 4.20 3.58
CA ARG A 217 23.61 3.20 3.83
C ARG A 217 24.67 3.68 4.82
N SER A 218 24.64 4.94 5.24
CA SER A 218 25.67 5.51 6.09
C SER A 218 25.47 5.10 7.56
N ARG A 219 26.56 4.97 8.31
CA ARG A 219 26.51 4.75 9.77
C ARG A 219 25.73 5.86 10.49
N HIS A 220 25.79 7.08 9.96
CA HIS A 220 25.04 8.21 10.50
C HIS A 220 23.54 7.96 10.44
N TRP A 221 23.03 7.47 9.30
CA TRP A 221 21.63 7.09 9.17
C TRP A 221 21.27 5.96 10.14
N THR A 222 22.09 4.91 10.23
CA THR A 222 21.82 3.79 11.16
C THR A 222 21.64 4.30 12.59
N SER A 223 22.56 5.12 13.09
CA SER A 223 22.45 5.70 14.44
C SER A 223 21.25 6.65 14.57
N LEU A 224 20.93 7.40 13.52
CA LEU A 224 19.76 8.29 13.51
C LEU A 224 18.46 7.51 13.59
N PHE A 225 18.32 6.47 12.76
CA PHE A 225 17.14 5.62 12.70
C PHE A 225 16.89 4.94 14.03
N GLU A 226 17.91 4.30 14.63
CA GLU A 226 17.78 3.69 15.96
C GLU A 226 17.33 4.68 17.02
N ALA A 227 17.90 5.90 17.02
CA ALA A 227 17.48 6.94 17.95
C ALA A 227 16.04 7.41 17.71
N ARG A 228 15.59 7.53 16.45
CA ARG A 228 14.21 7.94 16.13
C ARG A 228 13.19 6.83 16.41
N ARG A 229 13.57 5.57 16.18
CA ARG A 229 12.78 4.40 16.56
C ARG A 229 12.58 4.35 18.08
N HIS A 230 13.64 4.55 18.84
CA HIS A 230 13.57 4.64 20.29
C HIS A 230 12.67 5.80 20.76
N ASP A 231 12.84 7.00 20.19
CA ASP A 231 11.98 8.15 20.50
C ASP A 231 10.50 7.86 20.18
N ALA A 232 10.22 7.12 19.10
CA ALA A 232 8.86 6.76 18.69
C ALA A 232 8.20 5.77 19.66
N ILE A 233 8.94 4.75 20.11
CA ILE A 233 8.47 3.80 21.13
C ILE A 233 8.17 4.55 22.44
N GLN A 234 9.10 5.42 22.88
CA GLN A 234 8.89 6.26 24.07
C GLN A 234 7.67 7.18 23.92
N LEU A 235 7.44 7.75 22.73
CA LEU A 235 6.28 8.58 22.46
C LEU A 235 4.98 7.77 22.59
N ILE A 236 4.93 6.54 22.07
CA ILE A 236 3.77 5.64 22.20
C ILE A 236 3.49 5.35 23.69
N ASP A 237 4.52 4.99 24.46
CA ASP A 237 4.38 4.72 25.90
C ASP A 237 3.91 5.96 26.67
N ASP A 238 4.52 7.12 26.41
CA ASP A 238 4.17 8.40 27.05
C ASP A 238 2.72 8.80 26.75
N LEU A 239 2.24 8.56 25.53
CA LEU A 239 0.86 8.82 25.12
C LEU A 239 -0.11 7.90 25.86
N GLY A 240 0.19 6.60 25.93
CA GLY A 240 -0.60 5.63 26.69
C GLY A 240 -0.70 6.00 28.18
N GLN A 241 0.42 6.41 28.81
CA GLN A 241 0.43 6.88 30.20
C GLN A 241 -0.40 8.17 30.41
N ARG A 242 -0.58 8.96 29.36
CA ARG A 242 -1.41 10.19 29.37
C ARG A 242 -2.88 9.93 29.03
N GLY A 243 -3.27 8.67 28.83
CA GLY A 243 -4.64 8.28 28.50
C GLY A 243 -5.03 8.50 27.04
N VAL A 244 -4.05 8.66 26.14
CA VAL A 244 -4.30 8.72 24.69
C VAL A 244 -4.42 7.29 24.18
N LEU A 245 -5.52 6.98 23.48
CA LEU A 245 -5.77 5.63 22.96
C LEU A 245 -5.12 5.48 21.57
N LEU A 246 -4.40 4.37 21.40
CA LEU A 246 -3.65 4.05 20.19
C LEU A 246 -4.01 2.64 19.73
N HIS A 247 -4.14 2.46 18.41
CA HIS A 247 -4.20 1.12 17.84
C HIS A 247 -2.79 0.52 17.75
N PRO A 248 -2.62 -0.80 17.96
CA PRO A 248 -1.34 -1.47 17.83
C PRO A 248 -0.86 -1.50 16.37
N GLY A 249 0.46 -1.48 16.17
CA GLY A 249 1.12 -1.62 14.87
C GLY A 249 2.55 -2.15 15.01
N ASP A 250 3.10 -2.70 13.93
CA ASP A 250 4.43 -3.34 13.93
C ASP A 250 5.56 -2.34 13.65
N ASP A 251 5.30 -1.29 12.86
CA ASP A 251 6.24 -0.19 12.61
C ASP A 251 6.00 0.94 13.63
N PRO A 252 6.88 1.15 14.63
CA PRO A 252 6.72 2.22 15.62
C PRO A 252 6.79 3.63 15.00
N MET A 253 7.27 3.77 13.76
CA MET A 253 7.28 5.05 13.04
C MET A 253 5.89 5.45 12.53
N ARG A 254 4.90 4.56 12.67
CA ARG A 254 3.47 4.78 12.38
C ARG A 254 2.68 4.83 13.68
N LEU A 255 2.17 6.01 14.01
CA LEU A 255 1.34 6.21 15.19
C LEU A 255 -0.13 6.30 14.75
N ILE A 256 -1.01 5.47 15.32
CA ILE A 256 -2.43 5.42 14.94
C ILE A 256 -3.28 5.80 16.17
N LEU A 257 -3.78 7.04 16.21
CA LEU A 257 -4.70 7.51 17.25
C LEU A 257 -6.09 6.88 17.04
N ALA A 258 -6.60 6.18 18.04
CA ALA A 258 -7.90 5.50 17.99
C ALA A 258 -9.05 6.47 18.29
N THR A 259 -9.22 7.52 17.49
CA THR A 259 -10.19 8.60 17.75
C THR A 259 -11.64 8.09 17.83
N GLY A 260 -11.97 7.00 17.12
CA GLY A 260 -13.27 6.36 17.17
C GLY A 260 -13.65 5.89 18.57
N GLU A 261 -12.67 5.52 19.43
CA GLU A 261 -12.89 5.10 20.81
C GLU A 261 -13.43 6.22 21.72
N ILE A 262 -13.24 7.49 21.32
CA ILE A 262 -13.77 8.66 22.03
C ILE A 262 -14.96 9.30 21.31
N GLY A 263 -15.53 8.61 20.31
CA GLY A 263 -16.70 9.07 19.57
C GLY A 263 -16.41 10.10 18.47
N VAL A 264 -15.13 10.32 18.13
CA VAL A 264 -14.72 11.32 17.13
C VAL A 264 -14.15 10.63 15.90
N SER A 265 -14.66 10.95 14.72
CA SER A 265 -14.10 10.40 13.49
C SER A 265 -12.69 10.95 13.26
N GLY A 266 -11.81 10.18 12.63
CA GLY A 266 -10.47 10.69 12.30
C GLY A 266 -10.54 11.87 11.32
N LEU A 267 -11.56 11.91 10.46
CA LEU A 267 -11.81 13.04 9.55
C LEU A 267 -12.05 14.35 10.32
N ASP A 268 -12.92 14.31 11.34
CA ASP A 268 -13.23 15.49 12.17
C ASP A 268 -12.02 15.86 13.06
N ALA A 269 -11.35 14.84 13.61
CA ALA A 269 -10.16 15.05 14.42
C ALA A 269 -9.02 15.70 13.63
N ASP A 270 -8.87 15.36 12.34
CA ASP A 270 -7.83 15.95 11.48
C ASP A 270 -8.01 17.46 11.32
N GLU A 271 -9.24 17.90 11.07
CA GLU A 271 -9.53 19.33 10.91
C GLU A 271 -9.13 20.12 12.18
N PHE A 272 -9.43 19.56 13.35
CA PHE A 272 -9.05 20.13 14.63
C PHE A 272 -7.52 20.13 14.82
N CYS A 273 -6.86 18.99 14.59
CA CYS A 273 -5.41 18.84 14.68
C CYS A 273 -4.68 19.83 13.75
N MET A 274 -5.12 19.95 12.50
CA MET A 274 -4.54 20.82 11.49
C MET A 274 -4.59 22.29 11.90
N ARG A 275 -5.73 22.77 12.44
CA ARG A 275 -5.86 24.14 12.97
C ARG A 275 -4.90 24.41 14.12
N GLN A 276 -4.54 23.37 14.86
CA GLN A 276 -3.57 23.44 15.95
C GLN A 276 -2.13 23.19 15.47
N GLY A 277 -1.88 23.06 14.17
CA GLY A 277 -0.55 22.87 13.58
C GLY A 277 0.03 21.48 13.80
N VAL A 278 -0.84 20.46 13.92
CA VAL A 278 -0.50 19.03 13.92
C VAL A 278 -1.18 18.41 12.70
N ILE A 279 -0.40 17.96 11.73
CA ILE A 279 -0.92 17.44 10.46
C ILE A 279 -0.81 15.93 10.51
N ALA A 280 -1.93 15.22 10.40
CA ALA A 280 -1.93 13.78 10.26
C ALA A 280 -1.47 13.39 8.85
N GLU A 281 -0.94 12.17 8.73
CA GLU A 281 -0.61 11.60 7.43
C GLU A 281 -1.88 11.11 6.72
N LEU A 282 -2.80 10.50 7.49
CA LEU A 282 -3.99 9.87 6.95
C LEU A 282 -5.17 9.98 7.92
N PRO A 283 -6.21 10.76 7.57
CA PRO A 283 -7.43 10.80 8.36
C PRO A 283 -8.43 9.74 7.88
N GLU A 284 -8.89 8.90 8.81
CA GLU A 284 -9.71 7.73 8.51
C GLU A 284 -10.96 7.70 9.38
N PRO A 285 -12.00 6.90 9.05
CA PRO A 285 -13.27 7.00 9.74
C PRO A 285 -13.22 6.76 11.25
N LEU A 286 -12.28 5.93 11.73
CA LEU A 286 -12.16 5.54 13.14
C LEU A 286 -10.82 5.96 13.77
N CYS A 287 -9.90 6.54 13.00
CA CYS A 287 -8.57 6.85 13.51
C CYS A 287 -7.82 7.92 12.71
N LEU A 288 -6.74 8.43 13.30
CA LEU A 288 -5.75 9.28 12.65
C LEU A 288 -4.38 8.61 12.63
N THR A 289 -3.83 8.41 11.44
CA THR A 289 -2.49 7.85 11.28
C THR A 289 -1.47 8.99 11.08
N PHE A 290 -0.35 8.92 11.79
CA PHE A 290 0.78 9.83 11.69
C PHE A 290 2.03 9.12 11.20
N CYS A 291 2.76 9.76 10.29
CA CYS A 291 4.11 9.40 9.90
C CYS A 291 5.10 10.23 10.73
N LEU A 292 5.85 9.58 11.62
CA LEU A 292 6.83 10.32 12.44
C LEU A 292 8.06 10.75 11.61
N GLY A 293 8.41 10.01 10.56
CA GLY A 293 9.62 10.30 9.77
C GLY A 293 10.88 10.37 10.66
N PHE A 294 11.92 11.09 10.21
CA PHE A 294 13.21 11.10 10.93
C PHE A 294 13.49 12.40 11.70
N ALA A 295 12.51 13.29 11.80
CA ALA A 295 12.62 14.52 12.58
C ALA A 295 12.47 14.23 14.08
N ARG A 296 13.00 15.13 14.92
CA ARG A 296 12.77 15.07 16.38
C ARG A 296 11.46 15.76 16.73
N HIS A 297 10.62 15.07 17.49
CA HIS A 297 9.27 15.52 17.87
C HIS A 297 9.20 16.02 19.32
N ARG A 298 9.96 17.06 19.65
CA ARG A 298 10.04 17.58 21.03
C ARG A 298 8.68 18.08 21.51
N GLY A 299 8.22 17.55 22.65
CA GLY A 299 6.95 17.96 23.28
C GLY A 299 5.70 17.45 22.55
N LEU A 300 5.84 16.60 21.54
CA LEU A 300 4.71 16.07 20.77
C LEU A 300 3.76 15.27 21.67
N ALA A 301 4.27 14.45 22.59
CA ALA A 301 3.44 13.69 23.54
C ALA A 301 2.47 14.59 24.32
N LYS A 302 2.98 15.71 24.87
CA LYS A 302 2.17 16.69 25.61
C LYS A 302 1.16 17.39 24.69
N ARG A 303 1.55 17.71 23.46
CA ARG A 303 0.69 18.36 22.48
C ARG A 303 -0.46 17.45 22.06
N LEU A 304 -0.17 16.21 21.67
CA LEU A 304 -1.16 15.22 21.30
C LEU A 304 -2.09 14.87 22.48
N ALA A 305 -1.56 14.71 23.70
CA ALA A 305 -2.41 14.48 24.87
C ALA A 305 -3.37 15.64 25.15
N ARG A 306 -2.94 16.90 24.95
CA ARG A 306 -3.84 18.05 25.06
C ARG A 306 -4.90 18.04 23.96
N LEU A 307 -4.52 17.74 22.73
CA LEU A 307 -5.46 17.65 21.60
C LEU A 307 -6.48 16.53 21.85
N TRP A 308 -6.03 15.38 22.33
CA TRP A 308 -6.87 14.26 22.70
C TRP A 308 -7.91 14.63 23.76
N GLN A 309 -7.51 15.37 24.79
CA GLN A 309 -8.43 15.88 25.81
C GLN A 309 -9.47 16.85 25.22
N CYS A 310 -9.07 17.72 24.30
CA CYS A 310 -10.02 18.60 23.61
C CYS A 310 -11.02 17.80 22.76
N LEU A 311 -10.53 16.85 21.96
CA LEU A 311 -11.38 15.99 21.12
C LEU A 311 -12.37 15.17 21.97
N ALA A 312 -11.91 14.62 23.09
CA ALA A 312 -12.75 13.87 24.00
C ALA A 312 -13.84 14.72 24.67
N LEU A 313 -13.67 16.04 24.76
CA LEU A 313 -14.71 16.97 25.23
C LEU A 313 -15.70 17.37 24.14
N GLU A 314 -15.30 17.30 22.87
CA GLU A 314 -16.17 17.54 21.72
C GLU A 314 -17.01 16.31 21.37
N GLY A 315 -16.48 15.10 21.62
CA GLY A 315 -17.21 13.85 21.50
C GLY A 315 -18.31 13.70 22.56
N ASP A 316 -19.33 12.90 22.26
CA ASP A 316 -20.38 12.52 23.22
C ASP A 316 -19.95 11.38 24.18
N GLY A 317 -18.70 10.90 24.03
CA GLY A 317 -18.13 9.80 24.80
C GLY A 317 -18.63 8.42 24.39
N VAL A 318 -19.43 8.32 23.32
CA VAL A 318 -19.92 7.05 22.78
C VAL A 318 -18.98 6.60 21.67
N PRO A 319 -18.29 5.44 21.81
CA PRO A 319 -17.42 4.94 20.76
C PRO A 319 -18.15 4.76 19.43
N LEU A 320 -17.48 5.15 18.33
CA LEU A 320 -18.01 4.95 16.99
C LEU A 320 -18.09 3.45 16.67
N SER A 321 -19.13 3.08 15.93
CA SER A 321 -19.31 1.68 15.52
C SER A 321 -18.22 1.22 14.55
N ALA A 322 -17.78 -0.02 14.77
CA ALA A 322 -16.85 -0.73 13.89
C ALA A 322 -17.32 -0.71 12.42
N ILE A 323 -16.36 -0.76 11.51
CA ILE A 323 -16.67 -0.84 10.07
C ILE A 323 -16.99 -2.29 9.71
N PRO A 324 -18.15 -2.57 9.09
CA PRO A 324 -18.46 -3.92 8.62
C PRO A 324 -17.42 -4.41 7.61
N ASN A 325 -17.06 -5.70 7.68
CA ASN A 325 -16.17 -6.31 6.71
C ASN A 325 -16.68 -6.08 5.28
N PRO A 326 -15.81 -5.71 4.33
CA PRO A 326 -16.21 -5.69 2.93
C PRO A 326 -16.59 -7.12 2.49
N PRO A 327 -17.67 -7.29 1.70
CA PRO A 327 -18.12 -8.60 1.23
C PRO A 327 -17.26 -9.07 0.05
N ILE A 328 -15.96 -9.22 0.33
CA ILE A 328 -14.94 -9.74 -0.59
C ILE A 328 -14.45 -11.03 0.04
N GLU A 329 -15.20 -12.10 -0.17
CA GLU A 329 -14.86 -13.42 0.35
C GLU A 329 -13.94 -14.16 -0.64
N GLY A 330 -12.81 -14.64 -0.14
CA GLY A 330 -11.91 -15.49 -0.91
C GLY A 330 -11.23 -14.78 -2.09
N THR A 331 -10.64 -15.61 -2.96
CA THR A 331 -9.96 -15.17 -4.17
C THR A 331 -10.99 -14.75 -5.22
N SER A 332 -10.84 -13.54 -5.78
CA SER A 332 -11.76 -12.98 -6.78
C SER A 332 -11.07 -12.74 -8.12
N ILE A 333 -11.75 -13.09 -9.21
CA ILE A 333 -11.26 -12.93 -10.59
C ILE A 333 -12.34 -12.13 -11.35
N PRO A 334 -12.00 -10.96 -11.92
CA PRO A 334 -12.91 -10.23 -12.79
C PRO A 334 -13.38 -11.09 -13.98
N GLU A 335 -14.62 -10.89 -14.43
CA GLU A 335 -15.16 -11.61 -15.60
C GLU A 335 -14.53 -11.12 -16.92
N LEU A 336 -14.16 -9.85 -16.94
CA LEU A 336 -13.43 -9.22 -18.02
C LEU A 336 -12.13 -8.64 -17.48
N THR A 337 -11.09 -8.61 -18.29
CA THR A 337 -9.92 -7.82 -17.92
C THR A 337 -10.30 -6.34 -17.78
N PRO A 338 -9.58 -5.57 -16.93
CA PRO A 338 -9.84 -4.13 -16.81
C PRO A 338 -9.79 -3.38 -18.16
N ASP A 339 -8.91 -3.81 -19.07
CA ASP A 339 -8.79 -3.29 -20.44
C ASP A 339 -10.06 -3.53 -21.28
N GLU A 340 -10.58 -4.76 -21.27
CA GLU A 340 -11.80 -5.12 -21.98
C GLU A 340 -13.01 -4.33 -21.44
N ALA A 341 -13.16 -4.28 -20.12
CA ALA A 341 -14.27 -3.58 -19.47
C ALA A 341 -14.28 -2.08 -19.79
N GLN A 342 -13.13 -1.43 -19.85
CA GLN A 342 -13.04 0.00 -20.16
C GLN A 342 -13.42 0.33 -21.61
N ARG A 343 -13.16 -0.59 -22.55
CA ARG A 343 -13.42 -0.38 -23.99
C ARG A 343 -14.86 -0.64 -24.40
N LEU A 344 -15.61 -1.37 -23.58
CA LEU A 344 -17.01 -1.68 -23.86
C LEU A 344 -17.93 -0.47 -23.56
N PRO A 345 -19.09 -0.37 -24.25
CA PRO A 345 -20.08 0.65 -23.95
C PRO A 345 -20.53 0.56 -22.48
N HIS A 346 -20.64 1.72 -21.83
CA HIS A 346 -21.02 1.82 -20.42
C HIS A 346 -22.09 2.88 -20.19
N CYS A 347 -22.83 2.75 -19.09
CA CYS A 347 -23.82 3.69 -18.63
C CYS A 347 -23.64 4.00 -17.14
N MET A 348 -24.09 5.18 -16.71
CA MET A 348 -24.17 5.51 -15.28
C MET A 348 -25.43 4.90 -14.69
N ARG A 349 -25.29 4.20 -13.55
CA ARG A 349 -26.42 3.70 -12.76
C ARG A 349 -26.29 4.12 -11.30
N ARG A 350 -27.42 4.19 -10.59
CA ARG A 350 -27.39 4.32 -9.13
C ARG A 350 -26.79 3.05 -8.55
N LEU A 351 -26.05 3.15 -7.44
CA LEU A 351 -25.52 1.97 -6.75
C LEU A 351 -26.59 0.90 -6.54
N SER A 352 -27.82 1.29 -6.20
CA SER A 352 -28.98 0.38 -6.02
C SER A 352 -29.36 -0.45 -7.22
N ASP A 353 -29.02 0.02 -8.41
CA ASP A 353 -29.45 -0.56 -9.67
C ASP A 353 -28.27 -1.27 -10.37
N CYS A 354 -27.16 -1.47 -9.66
CA CYS A 354 -25.93 -2.07 -10.16
C CYS A 354 -25.79 -3.57 -9.89
N VAL A 355 -26.70 -4.19 -9.12
CA VAL A 355 -26.66 -5.65 -8.86
C VAL A 355 -26.63 -6.40 -10.19
N ASP A 356 -25.77 -7.43 -10.26
CA ASP A 356 -25.51 -8.25 -11.44
C ASP A 356 -24.95 -7.49 -12.65
N HIS A 357 -24.61 -6.21 -12.54
CA HIS A 357 -23.90 -5.51 -13.60
C HIS A 357 -22.38 -5.67 -13.43
N ILE A 358 -21.64 -5.51 -14.54
CA ILE A 358 -20.18 -5.50 -14.54
C ILE A 358 -19.71 -4.06 -14.37
N ALA A 359 -18.85 -3.81 -13.39
CA ALA A 359 -18.23 -2.51 -13.16
C ALA A 359 -17.39 -2.10 -14.37
N ALA A 360 -17.53 -0.84 -14.79
CA ALA A 360 -16.75 -0.23 -15.88
C ALA A 360 -15.80 0.85 -15.36
N GLU A 361 -15.75 1.08 -14.04
CA GLU A 361 -14.82 2.00 -13.40
C GLU A 361 -14.25 1.42 -12.11
N LEU A 362 -13.11 1.99 -11.70
CA LEU A 362 -12.47 1.69 -10.44
C LEU A 362 -13.09 2.54 -9.33
N ILE A 363 -13.74 1.91 -8.36
CA ILE A 363 -14.07 2.55 -7.08
C ILE A 363 -12.98 2.18 -6.08
N CYS A 364 -12.22 3.18 -5.66
CA CYS A 364 -11.05 3.03 -4.82
C CYS A 364 -10.97 4.27 -3.92
N PRO A 365 -11.76 4.31 -2.82
CA PRO A 365 -11.87 5.48 -1.97
C PRO A 365 -10.52 5.80 -1.37
N TYR A 366 -10.25 7.10 -1.23
CA TYR A 366 -9.07 7.59 -0.58
C TYR A 366 -9.48 8.40 0.66
N PRO A 367 -8.89 8.11 1.83
CA PRO A 367 -7.87 7.09 2.08
C PRO A 367 -8.43 5.67 2.38
N PRO A 368 -7.64 4.58 2.27
CA PRO A 368 -6.22 4.50 1.88
C PRO A 368 -5.96 4.22 0.38
N GLY A 369 -6.98 4.24 -0.48
CA GLY A 369 -6.82 3.90 -1.91
C GLY A 369 -6.79 2.40 -2.17
N VAL A 370 -7.67 1.66 -1.48
CA VAL A 370 -7.88 0.22 -1.66
C VAL A 370 -9.08 -0.03 -2.60
N PRO A 371 -8.94 -0.91 -3.60
CA PRO A 371 -10.00 -1.22 -4.56
C PRO A 371 -11.26 -1.85 -3.95
N LEU A 372 -12.38 -1.12 -4.01
CA LEU A 372 -13.71 -1.59 -3.64
C LEU A 372 -14.56 -2.07 -4.81
N LEU A 373 -14.31 -1.60 -6.04
CA LEU A 373 -14.79 -2.15 -7.31
C LEU A 373 -13.69 -1.99 -8.35
N VAL A 374 -13.42 -3.02 -9.13
CA VAL A 374 -12.45 -2.99 -10.23
C VAL A 374 -13.18 -3.19 -11.55
N PRO A 375 -12.82 -2.48 -12.63
CA PRO A 375 -13.40 -2.72 -13.95
C PRO A 375 -13.32 -4.20 -14.33
N GLY A 376 -14.43 -4.75 -14.80
CA GLY A 376 -14.58 -6.16 -15.15
C GLY A 376 -15.15 -7.05 -14.04
N GLU A 377 -15.28 -6.56 -12.80
CA GLU A 377 -15.93 -7.31 -11.72
C GLU A 377 -17.45 -7.21 -11.81
N ARG A 378 -18.15 -8.33 -11.65
CA ARG A 378 -19.59 -8.34 -11.40
C ARG A 378 -19.88 -7.84 -9.98
N ILE A 379 -20.87 -6.97 -9.86
CA ILE A 379 -21.30 -6.39 -8.60
C ILE A 379 -22.39 -7.29 -8.00
N SER A 380 -22.06 -8.01 -6.93
CA SER A 380 -23.02 -8.84 -6.19
C SER A 380 -24.00 -7.98 -5.38
N ALA A 381 -25.12 -8.59 -4.96
CA ALA A 381 -26.11 -7.94 -4.09
C ALA A 381 -25.48 -7.46 -2.77
N ASP A 382 -24.70 -8.32 -2.11
CA ASP A 382 -24.04 -7.98 -0.84
C ASP A 382 -23.06 -6.82 -1.00
N ARG A 383 -22.30 -6.83 -2.10
CA ARG A 383 -21.33 -5.78 -2.41
C ARG A 383 -22.00 -4.45 -2.73
N CYS A 384 -23.10 -4.48 -3.47
CA CYS A 384 -23.94 -3.33 -3.71
C CYS A 384 -24.48 -2.74 -2.39
N GLN A 385 -25.08 -3.58 -1.54
CA GLN A 385 -25.61 -3.16 -0.24
C GLN A 385 -24.52 -2.58 0.68
N TRP A 386 -23.36 -3.22 0.73
CA TRP A 386 -22.24 -2.74 1.51
C TRP A 386 -21.77 -1.38 0.99
N LEU A 387 -21.55 -1.21 -0.33
CA LEU A 387 -21.18 0.07 -0.93
C LEU A 387 -22.20 1.18 -0.66
N GLN A 388 -23.50 0.88 -0.67
CA GLN A 388 -24.53 1.84 -0.30
C GLN A 388 -24.41 2.30 1.16
N SER A 389 -24.18 1.36 2.09
CA SER A 389 -23.96 1.71 3.50
C SER A 389 -22.72 2.57 3.69
N GLN A 390 -21.65 2.30 2.92
CA GLN A 390 -20.44 3.11 2.96
C GLN A 390 -20.66 4.49 2.32
N HIS A 391 -21.44 4.59 1.22
CA HIS A 391 -21.84 5.88 0.63
C HIS A 391 -22.66 6.73 1.59
N GLN A 392 -23.58 6.13 2.35
CA GLN A 392 -24.35 6.86 3.38
C GLN A 392 -23.44 7.41 4.49
N ARG A 393 -22.38 6.67 4.84
CA ARG A 393 -21.44 7.08 5.88
C ARG A 393 -20.39 8.07 5.35
N TRP A 394 -19.97 7.96 4.08
CA TRP A 394 -18.93 8.78 3.46
C TRP A 394 -19.25 9.09 1.98
N PRO A 395 -20.20 10.00 1.72
CA PRO A 395 -20.67 10.27 0.36
C PRO A 395 -19.60 10.89 -0.56
N ASP A 396 -18.61 11.55 0.02
CA ASP A 396 -17.49 12.16 -0.71
C ASP A 396 -16.45 11.14 -1.19
N GLN A 397 -16.39 9.97 -0.56
CA GLN A 397 -15.39 8.94 -0.85
C GLN A 397 -15.95 7.78 -1.67
N VAL A 398 -17.18 7.36 -1.38
CA VAL A 398 -17.88 6.30 -2.14
C VAL A 398 -18.98 6.96 -2.97
N PRO A 399 -18.94 6.89 -4.31
CA PRO A 399 -19.92 7.58 -5.15
C PRO A 399 -21.28 6.88 -5.13
N GLY A 400 -22.38 7.64 -5.14
CA GLY A 400 -23.75 7.09 -5.20
C GLY A 400 -24.16 6.60 -6.60
N MET A 401 -23.39 6.97 -7.63
CA MET A 401 -23.57 6.58 -9.02
C MET A 401 -22.31 5.87 -9.51
N VAL A 402 -22.47 4.79 -10.26
CA VAL A 402 -21.37 3.95 -10.75
C VAL A 402 -21.50 3.71 -12.25
N LYS A 403 -20.38 3.73 -12.97
CA LYS A 403 -20.28 3.26 -14.36
C LYS A 403 -20.30 1.75 -14.39
N VAL A 404 -21.26 1.20 -15.12
CA VAL A 404 -21.36 -0.22 -15.41
C VAL A 404 -21.49 -0.45 -16.91
N LEU A 405 -21.18 -1.65 -17.37
CA LEU A 405 -21.40 -2.02 -18.77
C LEU A 405 -22.89 -1.89 -19.14
N ALA A 406 -23.13 -1.39 -20.35
CA ALA A 406 -24.44 -1.00 -20.85
C ALA A 406 -25.37 -2.18 -21.12
#